data_AF-A0A3B9YWQ5-F1
#
_entry.id   AF-A0A3B9YWQ5-F1
#
_cell.length_a   1.000
_cell.length_b   1.000
_cell.length_c   1.000
_cell.angle_alpha   90.00
_cell.angle_beta   90.00
_cell.angle_gamma   90.00
#
_symmetry.space_group_name_H-M   'P 1'
#
loop_
_entity.id
_entity.type
_entity.pdbx_description
1 polymer ?
#
loop_
_entity_poly.entity_id
_entity_poly.type
_entity_poly.pdbx_seq_one_letter_code
_entity_poly.pdbx_strand_id
1 'polypeptide(L)'
;MLYKFPPAARQMAIAGRITSDDVLTLRKLVYPDGKISQTEADWIFELNHACGDVDPAWSTLFVEALTDFLVYQMEPQGYLSDDNASWLIGHVARDGKVEGLREMELLVHVMQ
;
A
#
# COMPACT_ATOMS: atom_id res chain seq x y z
N MET A 1 1.62 -12.82 10.45
CA MET A 1 1.52 -11.93 9.28
C MET A 1 0.62 -12.50 8.18
N LEU A 2 0.85 -13.71 7.64
CA LEU A 2 0.08 -14.24 6.48
C LEU A 2 -1.44 -14.51 6.67
N TYR A 3 -1.96 -14.57 7.89
CA TYR A 3 -3.38 -14.85 8.15
C TYR A 3 -4.30 -13.65 7.86
N LYS A 4 -3.74 -12.44 7.73
CA LYS A 4 -4.52 -11.24 7.39
C LYS A 4 -4.89 -11.18 5.90
N PHE A 5 -4.12 -11.83 5.02
CA PHE A 5 -4.36 -11.77 3.58
C PHE A 5 -5.52 -12.65 3.12
N PRO A 6 -6.28 -12.20 2.11
CA PRO A 6 -7.08 -13.09 1.29
C PRO A 6 -6.20 -14.16 0.61
N PRO A 7 -6.76 -15.32 0.24
CA PRO A 7 -5.98 -16.44 -0.28
C PRO A 7 -5.07 -16.09 -1.47
N ALA A 8 -5.52 -15.22 -2.38
CA ALA A 8 -4.73 -14.80 -3.55
C ALA A 8 -3.48 -13.99 -3.15
N ALA A 9 -3.66 -12.95 -2.33
CA ALA A 9 -2.55 -12.13 -1.82
C ALA A 9 -1.55 -12.93 -0.98
N ARG A 10 -2.02 -13.96 -0.25
CA ARG A 10 -1.15 -14.85 0.51
C ARG A 10 -0.15 -15.59 -0.37
N GLN A 11 -0.55 -16.05 -1.55
CA GLN A 11 0.35 -16.77 -2.45
C GLN A 11 1.46 -15.86 -2.98
N MET A 12 1.12 -14.61 -3.31
CA MET A 12 2.09 -13.60 -3.76
C MET A 12 3.12 -13.31 -2.67
N ALA A 13 2.67 -13.09 -1.43
CA ALA A 13 3.54 -12.88 -0.28
C ALA A 13 4.47 -14.08 0.01
N ILE A 14 3.97 -15.31 -0.14
CA ILE A 14 4.79 -16.53 0.01
C ILE A 14 5.83 -16.64 -1.12
N ALA A 15 5.44 -16.30 -2.36
CA ALA A 15 6.33 -16.31 -3.51
C ALA A 15 7.37 -15.18 -3.47
N GLY A 16 7.12 -14.11 -2.71
CA GLY A 16 7.96 -12.91 -2.67
C GLY A 16 7.96 -12.14 -4.00
N ARG A 17 6.95 -12.38 -4.85
CA ARG A 17 6.84 -11.83 -6.20
C ARG A 17 5.42 -11.34 -6.48
N ILE A 18 5.31 -10.26 -7.26
CA ILE A 18 4.06 -9.76 -7.81
C ILE A 18 4.22 -9.60 -9.33
N THR A 19 3.44 -10.35 -10.11
CA THR A 19 3.40 -10.25 -11.58
C THR A 19 2.35 -9.24 -12.05
N SER A 20 2.33 -8.91 -13.34
CA SER A 20 1.29 -8.06 -13.94
C SER A 20 -0.13 -8.60 -13.72
N ASP A 21 -0.33 -9.92 -13.80
CA ASP A 21 -1.64 -10.57 -13.57
C ASP A 21 -2.04 -10.51 -12.09
N ASP A 22 -1.05 -10.59 -11.18
CA ASP A 22 -1.27 -10.40 -9.75
C ASP A 22 -1.74 -8.97 -9.46
N VAL A 23 -1.15 -7.95 -10.12
CA VAL A 23 -1.59 -6.55 -9.98
C VAL A 23 -3.05 -6.36 -10.37
N LEU A 24 -3.50 -6.99 -11.46
CA LEU A 24 -4.91 -6.93 -11.89
C LEU A 24 -5.85 -7.60 -10.87
N THR A 25 -5.39 -8.67 -10.24
CA THR A 25 -6.12 -9.36 -9.17
C THR A 25 -6.17 -8.50 -7.91
N LEU A 26 -5.05 -7.89 -7.54
CA LEU A 26 -4.93 -7.02 -6.37
C LEU A 26 -5.80 -5.77 -6.51
N ARG A 27 -5.89 -5.14 -7.70
CA ARG A 27 -6.82 -4.02 -7.94
C ARG A 27 -8.26 -4.36 -7.57
N LYS A 28 -8.74 -5.54 -7.97
CA LYS A 28 -10.12 -5.99 -7.65
C LYS A 28 -10.30 -6.31 -6.18
N LEU A 29 -9.24 -6.76 -5.53
CA LEU A 29 -9.25 -7.20 -4.14
C LEU A 29 -9.19 -6.02 -3.18
N VAL A 30 -8.48 -4.94 -3.52
CA VAL A 30 -8.31 -3.77 -2.65
C VAL A 30 -9.34 -2.67 -2.91
N TYR A 31 -10.05 -2.69 -4.06
CA TYR A 31 -11.17 -1.80 -4.38
C TYR A 31 -12.50 -2.55 -4.61
N PRO A 32 -12.95 -3.44 -3.70
CA PRO A 32 -14.17 -4.22 -3.94
C PRO A 32 -15.43 -3.33 -4.01
N ASP A 33 -15.41 -2.17 -3.36
CA ASP A 33 -16.48 -1.17 -3.31
C ASP A 33 -16.07 0.19 -3.92
N GLY A 34 -14.90 0.25 -4.57
CA GLY A 34 -14.33 1.47 -5.13
C GLY A 34 -13.66 2.40 -4.10
N LYS A 35 -13.48 1.94 -2.86
CA LYS A 35 -12.72 2.63 -1.81
C LYS A 35 -11.63 1.74 -1.24
N ILE A 36 -10.75 2.31 -0.43
CA ILE A 36 -9.69 1.60 0.30
C ILE A 36 -10.02 1.70 1.79
N SER A 37 -10.26 0.58 2.43
CA SER A 37 -10.33 0.48 3.89
C SER A 37 -8.93 0.44 4.50
N GLN A 38 -8.84 0.71 5.80
CA GLN A 38 -7.58 0.56 6.55
C GLN A 38 -7.02 -0.88 6.45
N THR A 39 -7.90 -1.88 6.41
CA THR A 39 -7.46 -3.29 6.26
C THR A 39 -6.82 -3.55 4.90
N GLU A 40 -7.36 -2.96 3.83
CA GLU A 40 -6.78 -3.08 2.49
C GLU A 40 -5.47 -2.30 2.36
N ALA A 41 -5.38 -1.11 2.96
CA ALA A 41 -4.15 -0.34 3.04
C ALA A 41 -3.03 -1.13 3.77
N ASP A 42 -3.35 -1.75 4.92
CA ASP A 42 -2.43 -2.65 5.64
C ASP A 42 -1.93 -3.79 4.73
N TRP A 43 -2.82 -4.40 3.93
CA TRP A 43 -2.41 -5.46 3.00
C TRP A 43 -1.45 -4.96 1.92
N ILE A 44 -1.67 -3.75 1.40
CA ILE A 44 -0.80 -3.15 0.39
C ILE A 44 0.61 -2.93 0.95
N PHE A 45 0.72 -2.41 2.18
CA PHE A 45 2.02 -2.27 2.86
C PHE A 45 2.71 -3.61 3.13
N GLU A 46 1.99 -4.59 3.66
CA GLU A 46 2.56 -5.90 3.99
C GLU A 46 3.01 -6.66 2.72
N LEU A 47 2.28 -6.55 1.60
CA LEU A 47 2.71 -7.09 0.30
C LEU A 47 3.95 -6.38 -0.24
N ASN A 48 3.99 -5.05 -0.11
CA ASN A 48 5.16 -4.25 -0.50
C ASN A 48 6.42 -4.70 0.25
N HIS A 49 6.29 -5.02 1.54
CA HIS A 49 7.37 -5.53 2.37
C HIS A 49 7.75 -6.97 2.04
N ALA A 50 6.77 -7.85 1.80
CA ALA A 50 7.01 -9.26 1.53
C ALA A 50 7.60 -9.53 0.14
N CYS A 51 7.35 -8.66 -0.84
CA CYS A 51 7.71 -8.88 -2.24
C CYS A 51 8.81 -7.92 -2.72
N GLY A 52 9.97 -8.48 -3.08
CA GLY A 52 11.10 -7.75 -3.63
C GLY A 52 11.18 -7.77 -5.16
N ASP A 53 10.56 -8.76 -5.81
CA ASP A 53 10.50 -8.90 -7.28
C ASP A 53 9.09 -8.58 -7.77
N VAL A 54 8.87 -7.36 -8.22
CA VAL A 54 7.53 -6.86 -8.55
C VAL A 54 7.49 -6.24 -9.94
N ASP A 55 6.37 -6.44 -10.64
CA ASP A 55 6.06 -5.75 -11.87
C ASP A 55 5.93 -4.22 -11.62
N PRO A 56 6.37 -3.34 -12.54
CA PRO A 56 6.24 -1.89 -12.37
C PRO A 56 4.81 -1.40 -12.10
N ALA A 57 3.79 -2.09 -12.61
CA ALA A 57 2.39 -1.74 -12.33
C ALA A 57 2.01 -1.88 -10.85
N TRP A 58 2.77 -2.66 -10.07
CA TRP A 58 2.61 -2.72 -8.62
C TRP A 58 2.93 -1.38 -7.96
N SER A 59 4.02 -0.71 -8.35
CA SER A 59 4.38 0.60 -7.79
C SER A 59 3.29 1.64 -8.07
N THR A 60 2.72 1.63 -9.27
CA THR A 60 1.58 2.50 -9.61
C THR A 60 0.39 2.23 -8.70
N LEU A 61 -0.01 0.97 -8.53
CA LEU A 61 -1.13 0.60 -7.63
C LEU A 61 -0.83 0.99 -6.17
N PHE A 62 0.39 0.76 -5.70
CA PHE A 62 0.81 1.08 -4.34
C PHE A 62 0.64 2.56 -4.03
N VAL A 63 1.15 3.44 -4.90
CA VAL A 63 1.04 4.89 -4.73
C VAL A 63 -0.40 5.37 -4.89
N GLU A 64 -1.11 4.91 -5.92
CA GLU A 64 -2.50 5.28 -6.20
C GLU A 64 -3.43 4.94 -5.02
N ALA A 65 -3.44 3.68 -4.58
CA ALA A 65 -4.34 3.21 -3.54
C ALA A 65 -4.07 3.84 -2.18
N LEU A 66 -2.80 4.02 -1.82
CA LEU A 66 -2.46 4.65 -0.55
C LEU A 66 -2.72 6.17 -0.58
N THR A 67 -2.57 6.82 -1.74
CA THR A 67 -2.98 8.23 -1.89
C THR A 67 -4.49 8.37 -1.77
N ASP A 68 -5.26 7.52 -2.44
CA ASP A 68 -6.72 7.50 -2.33
C ASP A 68 -7.17 7.35 -0.88
N PHE A 69 -6.54 6.43 -0.15
CA PHE A 69 -6.84 6.22 1.26
C PHE A 69 -6.46 7.44 2.12
N LEU A 70 -5.20 7.87 2.03
CA LEU A 70 -4.61 8.85 2.95
C LEU A 70 -5.10 10.28 2.71
N VAL A 71 -5.27 10.65 1.46
CA VAL A 71 -5.56 12.03 1.05
C VAL A 71 -7.04 12.22 0.77
N TYR A 72 -7.69 11.27 0.09
CA TYR A 72 -9.07 11.48 -0.38
C TYR A 72 -10.14 10.82 0.49
N GLN A 73 -9.80 9.82 1.30
CA GLN A 73 -10.79 9.09 2.12
C GLN A 73 -10.70 9.42 3.60
N MET A 74 -9.51 9.70 4.14
CA MET A 74 -9.36 10.13 5.53
C MET A 74 -9.70 11.60 5.73
N GLU A 75 -10.20 11.93 6.92
CA GLU A 75 -10.43 13.31 7.33
C GLU A 75 -9.16 13.92 7.95
N PRO A 76 -8.86 15.20 7.71
CA PRO A 76 -9.52 16.09 6.73
C PRO A 76 -9.16 15.71 5.29
N GLN A 77 -10.16 15.65 4.40
CA GLN A 77 -9.90 15.35 2.98
C GLN A 77 -8.98 16.40 2.34
N GLY A 78 -8.06 15.94 1.50
CA GLY A 78 -7.07 16.75 0.79
C GLY A 78 -5.88 17.19 1.62
N TYR A 79 -5.80 16.80 2.91
CA TYR A 79 -4.70 17.13 3.80
C TYR A 79 -4.31 15.93 4.65
N LEU A 80 -3.01 15.77 4.88
CA LEU A 80 -2.52 14.80 5.85
C LEU A 80 -2.53 15.46 7.24
N SER A 81 -3.42 15.03 8.14
CA SER A 81 -3.37 15.42 9.55
C SER A 81 -2.16 14.82 10.26
N ASP A 82 -1.81 15.35 11.44
CA ASP A 82 -0.71 14.81 12.26
C ASP A 82 -0.94 13.32 12.62
N ASP A 83 -2.19 12.93 12.86
CA ASP A 83 -2.57 11.54 13.14
C ASP A 83 -2.39 10.64 11.91
N ASN A 84 -2.84 11.10 10.74
CA ASN A 84 -2.69 10.37 9.47
C ASN A 84 -1.21 10.26 9.06
N ALA A 85 -0.43 11.32 9.30
CA ALA A 85 1.01 11.35 9.09
C ALA A 85 1.73 10.37 10.02
N SER A 86 1.36 10.34 11.31
CA SER A 86 1.90 9.39 12.28
C SER A 86 1.60 7.95 11.88
N TRP A 87 0.40 7.67 11.38
CA TRP A 87 0.02 6.36 10.85
C TRP A 87 0.85 5.98 9.62
N LEU A 88 1.04 6.91 8.67
CA LEU A 88 1.86 6.69 7.48
C LEU A 88 3.31 6.40 7.85
N ILE A 89 3.91 7.22 8.71
CA ILE A 89 5.28 7.06 9.20
C ILE A 89 5.47 5.67 9.83
N GLY A 90 4.51 5.19 10.61
CA GLY A 90 4.56 3.85 11.19
C GLY A 90 4.63 2.71 10.16
N HIS A 91 4.12 2.94 8.95
CA HIS A 91 4.15 1.97 7.85
C HIS A 91 5.36 2.13 6.92
N VAL A 92 5.81 3.35 6.66
CA VAL A 92 6.93 3.62 5.72
C VAL A 92 8.29 3.72 6.39
N ALA A 93 8.35 3.99 7.68
CA ALA A 93 9.60 4.20 8.41
C ALA A 93 9.74 3.18 9.53
N ARG A 94 10.55 2.15 9.30
CA ARG A 94 10.94 1.22 10.36
C ARG A 94 12.14 1.81 11.11
N ASP A 95 12.02 1.96 12.43
CA ASP A 95 13.03 2.61 13.28
C ASP A 95 13.44 4.02 12.81
N GLY A 96 12.51 4.75 12.18
CA GLY A 96 12.72 6.11 11.68
C GLY A 96 13.46 6.21 10.34
N LYS A 97 13.61 5.10 9.61
CA LYS A 97 14.23 5.08 8.27
C LYS A 97 13.29 4.51 7.22
N VAL A 98 13.20 5.22 6.10
CA VAL A 98 12.56 4.73 4.88
C VAL A 98 13.57 3.89 4.12
N GLU A 99 13.29 2.59 3.95
CA GLU A 99 14.25 1.65 3.37
C GLU A 99 13.97 1.36 1.89
N GLY A 100 12.75 1.63 1.40
CA GLY A 100 12.32 1.35 0.03
C GLY A 100 12.08 2.57 -0.86
N LEU A 101 12.46 2.47 -2.14
CA LEU A 101 12.18 3.49 -3.16
C LEU A 101 10.67 3.75 -3.33
N ARG A 102 9.83 2.71 -3.24
CA ARG A 102 8.36 2.79 -3.35
C ARG A 102 7.73 3.57 -2.18
N GLU A 103 8.27 3.42 -0.99
CA GLU A 103 7.84 4.16 0.20
C GLU A 103 8.22 5.64 0.09
N MET A 104 9.41 5.93 -0.45
CA MET A 104 9.85 7.29 -0.75
C MET A 104 8.96 7.95 -1.83
N GLU A 105 8.60 7.20 -2.89
CA GLU A 105 7.70 7.67 -3.94
C GLU A 105 6.33 8.05 -3.38
N LEU A 106 5.75 7.20 -2.52
CA LEU A 106 4.50 7.49 -1.81
C LEU A 106 4.61 8.78 -0.98
N LEU A 107 5.69 8.93 -0.20
CA LEU A 107 5.90 10.13 0.62
C LEU A 107 5.93 11.41 -0.23
N VAL A 108 6.68 11.39 -1.34
CA VAL A 108 6.73 12.56 -2.25
C VAL A 108 5.34 12.85 -2.82
N HIS A 109 4.59 11.82 -3.21
CA HIS A 109 3.28 11.99 -3.84
C HIS A 109 2.23 12.62 -2.90
N VAL A 110 2.20 12.21 -1.62
CA VAL A 110 1.20 12.72 -0.66
C VAL A 110 1.49 14.13 -0.12
N MET A 111 2.68 14.69 -0.39
CA MET A 111 3.08 16.03 0.06
C MET A 111 2.79 17.16 -0.95
N GLN A 112 2.33 16.82 -2.16
CA GLN A 112 2.07 17.77 -3.24
C GLN A 112 0.61 18.23 -3.25
#